data_AF-A0A0D2LPS3-F1
#
_entry.id   AF-A0A0D2LPS3-F1
#
_cell.length_a   1.000
_cell.length_b   1.000
_cell.length_c   1.000
_cell.angle_alpha   90.00
_cell.angle_beta   90.00
_cell.angle_gamma   90.00
#
_symmetry.space_group_name_H-M   'P 1'
#
loop_
_entity.id
_entity.type
_entity.pdbx_description
1 polymer ?
#
loop_
_entity_poly.entity_id
_entity_poly.type
_entity_poly.pdbx_seq_one_letter_code
_entity_poly.pdbx_strand_id
1 'polypeptide(L)'
;MADGDGDDELAMEMEALSYTYPEIEIEVFEPSNSACTEAGPAAAAAVRIDLRPRAARQAFVAAALRLTAPRGYPAASPPIIELREPRGLGDAREAALLARLAAEARDLIGSPCLGQLIELCQDLLSDANAPEGPCAICLSVMEPGPDDPEESSNRDGCTVAAPPALARLPCYHTFHTPCFERWWAFEQASCAAQQRELAARTGATAAAALAQAARPNPPS
;
A
#
# COMPACT_ATOMS: atom_id res chain seq x y z
N MET A 1 -32.09 2.87 -27.12
CA MET A 1 -31.80 4.31 -26.92
C MET A 1 -31.12 4.57 -25.57
N ALA A 2 -30.52 3.58 -24.90
CA ALA A 2 -29.96 3.73 -23.55
C ALA A 2 -28.43 3.61 -23.46
N ASP A 3 -27.73 3.24 -24.55
CA ASP A 3 -26.28 3.05 -24.51
C ASP A 3 -25.47 4.36 -24.50
N GLY A 4 -26.08 5.52 -24.80
CA GLY A 4 -25.36 6.80 -24.85
C GLY A 4 -25.21 7.50 -23.49
N ASP A 5 -26.12 7.25 -22.55
CA ASP A 5 -26.18 8.00 -21.27
C ASP A 5 -25.07 7.56 -20.30
N GLY A 6 -24.81 6.24 -20.22
CA GLY A 6 -23.77 5.69 -19.34
C GLY A 6 -22.34 5.99 -19.80
N ASP A 7 -22.10 6.05 -21.11
CA ASP A 7 -20.78 6.40 -21.65
C ASP A 7 -20.47 7.89 -21.41
N ASP A 8 -21.47 8.77 -21.51
CA ASP A 8 -21.34 10.19 -21.18
C ASP A 8 -21.11 10.39 -19.67
N GLU A 9 -21.82 9.66 -18.81
CA GLU A 9 -21.62 9.68 -17.35
C GLU A 9 -20.20 9.23 -16.96
N LEU A 10 -19.71 8.14 -17.53
CA LEU A 10 -18.35 7.66 -17.29
C LEU A 10 -17.32 8.69 -17.76
N ALA A 11 -17.51 9.31 -18.93
CA ALA A 11 -16.60 10.33 -19.44
C ALA A 11 -16.52 11.57 -18.51
N MET A 12 -17.68 12.04 -18.02
CA MET A 12 -17.74 13.13 -17.04
C MET A 12 -17.03 12.76 -15.72
N GLU A 13 -17.23 11.54 -15.23
CA GLU A 13 -16.54 11.06 -14.03
C GLU A 13 -15.02 10.99 -14.23
N MET A 14 -14.53 10.48 -15.38
CA MET A 14 -13.11 10.44 -15.70
C MET A 14 -12.49 11.83 -15.73
N GLU A 15 -13.17 12.80 -16.35
CA GLU A 15 -12.72 14.19 -16.38
C GLU A 15 -12.63 14.77 -14.95
N ALA A 16 -13.67 14.58 -14.14
CA ALA A 16 -13.69 15.04 -12.76
C ALA A 16 -12.55 14.43 -11.94
N LEU A 17 -12.32 13.12 -12.06
CA LEU A 17 -11.22 12.43 -11.38
C LEU A 17 -9.85 12.97 -11.79
N SER A 18 -9.62 13.23 -13.09
CA SER A 18 -8.36 13.78 -13.56
C SER A 18 -8.05 15.18 -12.99
N TYR A 19 -9.10 15.95 -12.66
CA TYR A 19 -8.96 17.25 -12.02
C TYR A 19 -8.72 17.12 -10.51
N THR A 20 -9.45 16.21 -9.85
CA THR A 20 -9.36 16.01 -8.39
C THR A 20 -8.05 15.33 -7.97
N TYR A 21 -7.56 14.38 -8.76
CA TYR A 21 -6.37 13.58 -8.46
C TYR A 21 -5.37 13.71 -9.60
N PRO A 22 -4.48 14.71 -9.59
CA PRO A 22 -3.51 14.93 -10.67
C PRO A 22 -2.57 13.74 -10.95
N GLU A 23 -2.37 12.88 -9.96
CA GLU A 23 -1.54 11.67 -10.03
C GLU A 23 -2.30 10.42 -10.49
N ILE A 24 -3.61 10.50 -10.74
CA ILE A 24 -4.40 9.35 -11.17
C ILE A 24 -4.03 8.93 -12.59
N GLU A 25 -3.78 7.63 -12.76
CA GLU A 25 -3.54 7.03 -14.05
C GLU A 25 -4.89 6.58 -14.62
N ILE A 26 -5.27 7.09 -15.80
CA ILE A 26 -6.54 6.75 -16.47
C ILE A 26 -6.24 6.06 -17.80
N GLU A 27 -6.83 4.89 -17.99
CA GLU A 27 -6.80 4.11 -19.23
C GLU A 27 -8.22 4.03 -19.80
N VAL A 28 -8.42 4.48 -21.04
CA VAL A 28 -9.70 4.39 -21.75
C VAL A 28 -9.58 3.34 -22.86
N PHE A 29 -10.57 2.45 -22.97
CA PHE A 29 -10.55 1.33 -23.91
C PHE A 29 -11.55 1.52 -25.06
N GLU A 30 -11.04 1.68 -26.28
CA GLU A 30 -11.89 1.78 -27.47
C GLU A 30 -12.67 0.49 -27.75
N PRO A 31 -13.93 0.57 -28.23
CA PRO A 31 -14.67 -0.60 -28.69
C PRO A 31 -14.00 -1.20 -29.93
N SER A 32 -13.71 -2.51 -29.89
CA SER A 32 -13.24 -3.25 -31.08
C SER A 32 -14.31 -3.22 -32.17
N ASN A 33 -14.02 -2.56 -33.29
CA ASN A 33 -14.92 -2.48 -34.45
C ASN A 33 -14.73 -3.66 -35.43
N SER A 34 -14.03 -4.73 -35.01
CA SER A 34 -13.71 -5.87 -35.86
C SER A 34 -14.88 -6.86 -35.95
N ALA A 35 -15.39 -7.09 -37.15
CA ALA A 35 -16.34 -8.17 -37.47
C ALA A 35 -15.72 -9.59 -37.40
N CYS A 36 -14.46 -9.71 -36.97
CA CYS A 36 -13.74 -10.97 -36.80
C CYS A 36 -13.36 -11.15 -35.32
N THR A 37 -14.08 -12.05 -34.64
CA THR A 37 -13.71 -12.94 -33.50
C THR A 37 -12.59 -12.59 -32.50
N GLU A 38 -12.29 -11.33 -32.23
CA GLU A 38 -11.56 -10.91 -31.02
C GLU A 38 -12.51 -9.98 -30.26
N ALA A 39 -13.18 -10.54 -29.24
CA ALA A 39 -14.07 -9.78 -28.37
C ALA A 39 -13.28 -8.58 -27.83
N GLY A 40 -13.73 -7.36 -28.15
CA GLY A 40 -13.10 -6.14 -27.63
C GLY A 40 -12.98 -6.16 -26.10
N PRO A 41 -12.17 -5.29 -25.51
CA PRO A 41 -12.00 -5.26 -24.07
C PRO A 41 -13.37 -5.15 -23.38
N ALA A 42 -13.62 -6.07 -22.44
CA ALA A 42 -14.86 -6.12 -21.65
C ALA A 42 -15.02 -4.88 -20.74
N ALA A 43 -13.97 -4.08 -20.61
CA ALA A 43 -13.93 -2.82 -19.89
C ALA A 43 -14.05 -1.61 -20.83
N ALA A 44 -14.64 -0.54 -20.31
CA ALA A 44 -14.71 0.77 -20.96
C ALA A 44 -13.56 1.68 -20.52
N ALA A 45 -13.21 1.67 -19.23
CA ALA A 45 -12.07 2.41 -18.68
C ALA A 45 -11.50 1.72 -17.44
N ALA A 46 -10.29 2.09 -17.05
CA ALA A 46 -9.70 1.76 -15.76
C ALA A 46 -8.97 2.97 -15.19
N VAL A 47 -9.00 3.10 -13.87
CA VAL A 47 -8.21 4.08 -13.13
C VAL A 47 -7.30 3.39 -12.14
N ARG A 48 -6.13 3.95 -11.91
CA ARG A 48 -5.18 3.52 -10.88
C ARG A 48 -4.68 4.73 -10.10
N ILE A 49 -4.66 4.60 -8.78
CA ILE A 49 -4.11 5.62 -7.88
C ILE A 49 -3.32 4.97 -6.75
N ASP A 50 -2.13 5.51 -6.46
CA ASP A 50 -1.31 5.07 -5.34
C ASP A 50 -1.80 5.77 -4.05
N LEU A 51 -2.28 5.00 -3.07
CA LEU A 51 -2.85 5.52 -1.83
C LEU A 51 -1.95 5.26 -0.63
N ARG A 52 -1.93 6.24 0.28
CA ARG A 52 -1.23 6.19 1.57
C ARG A 52 -2.08 6.82 2.65
N PRO A 53 -2.03 6.32 3.91
CA PRO A 53 -2.75 6.90 5.03
C PRO A 53 -2.69 8.43 5.09
N ARG A 54 -3.84 9.08 5.28
CA ARG A 54 -3.95 10.54 5.29
C ARG A 54 -3.35 11.08 6.59
N ALA A 55 -2.58 12.16 6.48
CA ALA A 55 -1.98 12.87 7.62
C ALA A 55 -1.14 12.02 8.59
N ALA A 56 -0.79 10.78 8.23
CA ALA A 56 -0.02 9.90 9.09
C ALA A 56 1.43 10.36 9.19
N ARG A 57 1.97 10.46 10.42
CA ARG A 57 3.39 10.79 10.63
C ARG A 57 4.31 9.70 10.04
N GLN A 58 3.82 8.47 10.03
CA GLN A 58 4.47 7.32 9.41
C GLN A 58 3.40 6.40 8.81
N ALA A 59 3.53 6.11 7.51
CA ALA A 59 2.67 5.16 6.83
C ALA A 59 3.19 3.72 7.05
N PHE A 60 2.45 2.92 7.81
CA PHE A 60 2.68 1.49 8.00
C PHE A 60 1.98 0.63 6.96
N VAL A 61 1.12 1.24 6.16
CA VAL A 61 0.41 0.60 5.06
C VAL A 61 0.45 1.46 3.80
N ALA A 62 0.39 0.81 2.64
CA ALA A 62 0.17 1.46 1.36
C ALA A 62 -0.37 0.45 0.36
N ALA A 63 -1.12 0.92 -0.63
CA ALA A 63 -1.57 0.11 -1.75
C ALA A 63 -1.88 1.00 -2.94
N ALA A 64 -1.86 0.43 -4.14
CA ALA A 64 -2.40 1.07 -5.32
C ALA A 64 -3.81 0.54 -5.57
N LEU A 65 -4.80 1.43 -5.58
CA LEU A 65 -6.17 1.06 -5.90
C LEU A 65 -6.33 1.08 -7.42
N ARG A 66 -6.79 -0.03 -8.00
CA ARG A 66 -7.22 -0.11 -9.39
C ARG A 66 -8.71 -0.37 -9.45
N LEU A 67 -9.42 0.50 -10.17
CA LEU A 67 -10.85 0.36 -10.44
C LEU A 67 -11.05 0.23 -11.93
N THR A 68 -11.69 -0.84 -12.39
CA THR A 68 -11.97 -1.08 -13.81
C THR A 68 -13.48 -0.98 -14.04
N ALA A 69 -13.91 0.00 -14.83
CA ALA A 69 -15.29 0.17 -15.23
C ALA A 69 -15.62 -0.81 -16.38
N PRO A 70 -16.45 -1.85 -16.15
CA PRO A 70 -16.91 -2.72 -17.22
C PRO A 70 -17.82 -1.96 -18.20
N ARG A 71 -18.00 -2.50 -19.41
CA ARG A 71 -19.06 -2.01 -20.31
C ARG A 71 -20.42 -2.21 -19.62
N GLY A 72 -21.18 -1.13 -19.43
CA GLY A 72 -22.42 -1.13 -18.65
C GLY A 72 -22.30 -0.53 -17.24
N TYR A 73 -21.11 -0.09 -16.84
CA TYR A 73 -20.96 0.86 -15.74
C TYR A 73 -21.42 2.27 -16.19
N PRO A 74 -22.01 3.09 -15.31
CA PRO A 74 -22.42 2.77 -13.93
C PRO A 74 -23.79 2.07 -13.83
N ALA A 75 -24.55 2.00 -14.92
CA ALA A 75 -25.97 1.63 -14.91
C ALA A 75 -26.29 0.22 -14.40
N ALA A 76 -25.51 -0.79 -14.80
CA ALA A 76 -25.86 -2.21 -14.63
C ALA A 76 -24.79 -3.04 -13.92
N SER A 77 -23.57 -2.52 -13.76
CA SER A 77 -22.48 -3.29 -13.15
C SER A 77 -21.55 -2.39 -12.34
N PRO A 78 -21.12 -2.84 -11.14
CA PRO A 78 -20.14 -2.12 -10.36
C PRO A 78 -18.75 -2.22 -11.02
N PRO A 79 -17.81 -1.32 -10.66
CA PRO A 79 -16.44 -1.46 -11.10
C PRO A 79 -15.80 -2.71 -10.48
N ILE A 80 -14.84 -3.29 -11.20
CA ILE A 80 -13.96 -4.33 -10.67
C ILE A 80 -12.90 -3.64 -9.82
N ILE A 81 -12.79 -4.05 -8.56
CA ILE A 81 -11.91 -3.44 -7.56
C ILE A 81 -10.72 -4.37 -7.31
N GLU A 82 -9.51 -3.82 -7.41
CA GLU A 82 -8.27 -4.55 -7.11
C GLU A 82 -7.33 -3.68 -6.29
N LEU A 83 -6.77 -4.25 -5.21
CA LEU A 83 -5.61 -3.66 -4.53
C LEU A 83 -4.35 -4.25 -5.15
N ARG A 84 -3.50 -3.37 -5.70
CA ARG A 84 -2.23 -3.72 -6.31
C ARG A 84 -1.10 -3.34 -5.37
N GLU A 85 -0.13 -4.24 -5.27
CA GLU A 85 1.03 -4.08 -4.39
C GLU A 85 0.69 -3.63 -2.96
N PRO A 86 -0.26 -4.31 -2.27
CA PRO A 86 -0.53 -4.00 -0.87
C PRO A 86 0.76 -4.25 -0.06
N ARG A 87 1.14 -3.26 0.75
CA ARG A 87 2.31 -3.31 1.63
C ARG A 87 1.87 -3.01 3.05
N GLY A 88 2.31 -3.83 3.99
CA GLY A 88 1.97 -3.67 5.41
C GLY A 88 0.52 -4.02 5.77
N LEU A 89 -0.30 -4.42 4.80
CA LEU A 89 -1.58 -5.09 5.03
C LEU A 89 -1.35 -6.59 5.10
N GLY A 90 -1.73 -7.24 6.21
CA GLY A 90 -1.91 -8.68 6.22
C GLY A 90 -3.17 -9.12 5.46
N ASP A 91 -3.20 -10.37 5.00
CA ASP A 91 -4.27 -10.95 4.17
C ASP A 91 -5.68 -10.71 4.72
N ALA A 92 -5.85 -10.82 6.04
CA ALA A 92 -7.16 -10.65 6.69
C ALA A 92 -7.67 -9.19 6.59
N ARG A 93 -6.75 -8.21 6.75
CA ARG A 93 -7.07 -6.79 6.66
C ARG A 93 -7.32 -6.37 5.21
N GLU A 94 -6.54 -6.90 4.28
CA GLU A 94 -6.78 -6.73 2.84
C GLU A 94 -8.13 -7.26 2.41
N ALA A 95 -8.47 -8.49 2.80
CA ALA A 95 -9.76 -9.10 2.50
C ALA A 95 -10.92 -8.29 3.09
N ALA A 96 -10.78 -7.78 4.32
CA ALA A 96 -11.79 -6.93 4.95
C ALA A 96 -11.98 -5.59 4.23
N LEU A 97 -10.89 -4.97 3.77
CA LEU A 97 -10.92 -3.72 3.01
C LEU A 97 -11.62 -3.93 1.66
N LEU A 98 -11.21 -4.94 0.90
CA LEU A 98 -11.83 -5.30 -0.37
C LEU A 98 -13.32 -5.65 -0.21
N ALA A 99 -13.69 -6.36 0.85
CA ALA A 99 -15.09 -6.68 1.13
C ALA A 99 -15.93 -5.43 1.39
N ARG A 100 -15.36 -4.43 2.08
CA ARG A 100 -16.02 -3.14 2.33
C ARG A 100 -16.21 -2.34 1.05
N LEU A 101 -15.17 -2.19 0.24
CA LEU A 101 -15.23 -1.51 -1.06
C LEU A 101 -16.24 -2.18 -2.00
N ALA A 102 -16.24 -3.51 -2.05
CA ALA A 102 -17.15 -4.26 -2.89
C ALA A 102 -18.62 -4.16 -2.42
N ALA A 103 -18.86 -3.95 -1.12
CA ALA A 103 -20.19 -3.67 -0.60
C ALA A 103 -20.66 -2.28 -1.04
N GLU A 104 -19.84 -1.26 -0.83
CA GLU A 104 -20.12 0.12 -1.24
C GLU A 104 -20.42 0.20 -2.74
N ALA A 105 -19.58 -0.43 -3.57
CA ALA A 105 -19.75 -0.43 -5.02
C ALA A 105 -21.06 -1.08 -5.48
N ARG A 106 -21.57 -2.08 -4.74
CA ARG A 106 -22.86 -2.71 -5.04
C ARG A 106 -24.04 -1.80 -4.69
N ASP A 107 -23.92 -1.05 -3.60
CA ASP A 107 -24.96 -0.14 -3.14
C ASP A 107 -25.08 1.11 -4.03
N LEU A 108 -24.02 1.42 -4.80
CA LEU A 108 -23.93 2.58 -5.70
C LEU A 108 -24.20 2.25 -7.18
N ILE A 109 -24.60 1.02 -7.52
CA ILE A 109 -24.98 0.66 -8.90
C ILE A 109 -26.10 1.59 -9.39
N GLY A 110 -25.95 2.10 -10.62
CA GLY A 110 -26.85 3.09 -11.20
C GLY A 110 -26.36 4.52 -11.06
N SER A 111 -25.18 4.75 -10.46
CA SER A 111 -24.56 6.08 -10.37
C SER A 111 -23.03 6.00 -10.46
N PRO A 112 -22.36 7.03 -11.01
CA PRO A 112 -20.90 7.14 -10.97
C PRO A 112 -20.38 7.13 -9.52
N CYS A 113 -19.44 6.23 -9.20
CA CYS A 113 -18.97 5.98 -7.84
C CYS A 113 -17.45 5.80 -7.67
N LEU A 114 -16.64 5.93 -8.72
CA LEU A 114 -15.19 5.70 -8.66
C LEU A 114 -14.49 6.64 -7.69
N GLY A 115 -14.85 7.93 -7.69
CA GLY A 115 -14.29 8.91 -6.74
C GLY A 115 -14.63 8.59 -5.29
N GLN A 116 -15.88 8.17 -5.04
CA GLN A 116 -16.31 7.75 -3.70
C GLN A 116 -15.57 6.49 -3.22
N LEU A 117 -15.30 5.54 -4.12
CA LEU A 117 -14.52 4.35 -3.80
C LEU A 117 -13.03 4.69 -3.52
N ILE A 118 -12.46 5.68 -4.21
CA ILE A 118 -11.11 6.17 -3.92
C ILE A 118 -11.05 6.77 -2.51
N GLU A 119 -11.98 7.66 -2.16
CA GLU A 119 -12.04 8.25 -0.81
C GLU A 119 -12.29 7.19 0.28
N LEU A 120 -13.22 6.26 0.06
CA LEU A 120 -13.46 5.17 0.99
C LEU A 120 -12.20 4.30 1.18
N CYS A 121 -11.48 3.98 0.10
CA CYS A 121 -10.25 3.21 0.20
C CYS A 121 -9.17 3.98 0.98
N GLN A 122 -9.08 5.29 0.76
CA GLN A 122 -8.16 6.18 1.45
C GLN A 122 -8.46 6.23 2.96
N ASP A 123 -9.72 6.30 3.35
CA ASP A 123 -10.15 6.27 4.75
C ASP A 123 -9.87 4.91 5.39
N LEU A 124 -10.23 3.81 4.71
CA LEU A 124 -9.98 2.45 5.20
C LEU A 124 -8.48 2.16 5.36
N LEU A 125 -7.62 2.67 4.47
CA LEU A 125 -6.16 2.57 4.63
C LEU A 125 -5.66 3.40 5.82
N SER A 126 -6.26 4.57 6.06
CA SER A 126 -5.91 5.44 7.18
C SER A 126 -6.28 4.79 8.51
N ASP A 127 -7.49 4.25 8.62
CA ASP A 127 -7.96 3.48 9.79
C ASP A 127 -7.12 2.22 10.01
N ALA A 128 -6.69 1.59 8.92
CA ALA A 128 -5.80 0.47 8.95
C ALA A 128 -4.33 0.92 9.11
N ASN A 129 -3.96 2.15 9.46
CA ASN A 129 -2.54 2.52 9.53
C ASN A 129 -1.84 2.03 10.82
N ALA A 130 -1.69 0.72 10.94
CA ALA A 130 -0.97 0.06 12.02
C ALA A 130 -0.01 -1.00 11.45
N PRO A 131 1.15 -1.20 12.11
CA PRO A 131 2.08 -2.25 11.71
C PRO A 131 1.43 -3.63 11.81
N GLU A 132 1.76 -4.51 10.87
CA GLU A 132 1.27 -5.88 10.88
C GLU A 132 2.02 -6.72 11.93
N GLY A 133 1.27 -7.32 12.86
CA GLY A 133 1.79 -8.28 13.84
C GLY A 133 2.71 -7.69 14.93
N PRO A 134 3.27 -8.57 15.79
CA PRO A 134 4.24 -8.17 16.81
C PRO A 134 5.63 -7.96 16.22
N CYS A 135 6.50 -7.25 16.95
CA CYS A 135 7.89 -7.09 16.56
C CYS A 135 8.60 -8.45 16.49
N ALA A 136 9.12 -8.84 15.33
CA ALA A 136 9.72 -10.17 15.15
C ALA A 136 10.98 -10.44 15.99
N ILE A 137 11.58 -9.40 16.61
CA ILE A 137 12.79 -9.51 17.43
C ILE A 137 12.45 -9.83 18.89
N CYS A 138 11.46 -9.14 19.47
CA CYS A 138 11.09 -9.31 20.89
C CYS A 138 9.72 -9.95 21.11
N LEU A 139 8.94 -10.15 20.04
CA LEU A 139 7.58 -10.68 20.02
C LEU A 139 6.53 -9.84 20.77
N SER A 140 6.88 -8.61 21.18
CA SER A 140 5.96 -7.66 21.78
C SER A 140 5.18 -6.87 20.72
N VAL A 141 3.97 -6.43 21.09
CA VAL A 141 3.09 -5.60 20.24
C VAL A 141 3.79 -4.31 19.84
N MET A 142 3.52 -3.85 18.62
CA MET A 142 3.99 -2.57 18.09
C MET A 142 2.81 -1.61 18.05
N GLU A 143 2.79 -0.67 18.99
CA GLU A 143 1.79 0.39 19.02
C GLU A 143 2.36 1.63 18.35
N PRO A 144 1.72 2.15 17.29
CA PRO A 144 2.05 3.47 16.77
C PRO A 144 1.93 4.50 17.91
N GLY A 145 2.94 5.35 18.07
CA GLY A 145 2.78 6.53 18.92
C GLY A 145 1.71 7.46 18.33
N PRO A 146 1.11 8.35 19.14
CA PRO A 146 0.11 9.28 18.65
C PRO A 146 0.69 10.15 17.52
N ASP A 147 -0.17 10.48 16.54
CA ASP A 147 0.22 11.37 15.44
C ASP A 147 0.51 12.80 15.95
N ASP A 148 -0.17 13.21 17.04
CA ASP A 148 0.11 14.46 17.76
C ASP A 148 0.84 14.18 19.09
N PRO A 149 2.08 14.67 19.27
CA PRO A 149 2.81 14.52 20.52
C PRO A 149 2.13 15.20 21.73
N GLU A 150 1.26 16.19 21.54
CA GLU A 150 0.55 16.88 22.63
C GLU A 150 -0.58 16.03 23.25
N GLU A 151 -1.17 15.09 22.50
CA GLU A 151 -2.20 14.15 22.98
C GLU A 151 -1.64 13.12 23.99
N SER A 152 -0.33 12.94 24.03
CA SER A 152 0.34 12.02 24.96
C SER A 152 0.50 12.55 26.39
N SER A 153 0.09 13.81 26.64
CA SER A 153 0.09 14.42 27.98
C SER A 153 -1.12 13.97 28.80
N ASN A 154 -0.94 12.93 29.62
CA ASN A 154 -2.04 12.37 30.41
C ASN A 154 -2.59 13.36 31.46
N ARG A 155 -3.92 13.49 31.49
CA ARG A 155 -4.78 14.25 32.42
C ARG A 155 -4.86 13.63 33.82
N ASP A 156 -4.40 12.38 34.00
CA ASP A 156 -4.60 11.59 35.23
C ASP A 156 -3.32 11.27 36.03
N GLY A 157 -2.19 11.91 35.75
CA GLY A 157 -0.99 11.85 36.61
C GLY A 157 -0.32 10.47 36.74
N CYS A 158 -0.77 9.46 36.01
CA CYS A 158 -0.12 8.14 35.92
C CYS A 158 0.81 8.14 34.70
N THR A 159 2.13 8.15 34.94
CA THR A 159 3.16 8.14 33.89
C THR A 159 3.24 6.73 33.29
N VAL A 160 2.37 6.43 32.33
CA VAL A 160 2.57 5.28 31.44
C VAL A 160 3.75 5.63 30.53
N ALA A 161 4.79 4.81 30.51
CA ALA A 161 5.94 5.03 29.64
C ALA A 161 5.45 5.09 28.18
N ALA A 162 5.86 6.12 27.44
CA ALA A 162 5.49 6.25 26.04
C ALA A 162 5.90 4.99 25.25
N PRO A 163 5.08 4.55 24.27
CA PRO A 163 5.42 3.39 23.47
C PRO A 163 6.76 3.61 22.74
N PRO A 164 7.57 2.54 22.58
CA PRO A 164 8.83 2.65 21.87
C PRO A 164 8.60 3.09 20.41
N ALA A 165 9.47 3.97 19.91
CA ALA A 165 9.45 4.36 18.51
C ALA A 165 9.56 3.13 17.58
N LEU A 166 8.94 3.22 16.41
CA LEU A 166 8.90 2.16 15.42
C LEU A 166 9.79 2.48 14.22
N ALA A 167 10.61 1.52 13.81
CA ALA A 167 11.38 1.53 12.60
C ALA A 167 10.63 0.74 11.52
N ARG A 168 10.33 1.38 10.39
CA ARG A 168 9.71 0.73 9.22
C ARG A 168 10.70 0.70 8.06
N LEU A 169 10.93 -0.48 7.51
CA LEU A 169 11.77 -0.67 6.33
C LEU A 169 11.01 -0.37 5.02
N PRO A 170 11.68 -0.20 3.86
CA PRO A 170 11.00 -0.01 2.58
C PRO A 170 10.05 -1.15 2.18
N CYS A 171 10.31 -2.37 2.68
CA CYS A 171 9.41 -3.51 2.53
C CYS A 171 8.21 -3.51 3.51
N TYR A 172 8.00 -2.42 4.25
CA TYR A 172 6.94 -2.22 5.24
C TYR A 172 6.97 -3.12 6.48
N HIS A 173 7.95 -4.02 6.59
CA HIS A 173 8.25 -4.68 7.86
C HIS A 173 8.63 -3.63 8.90
N THR A 174 7.99 -3.74 10.06
CA THR A 174 8.11 -2.79 11.16
C THR A 174 8.67 -3.49 12.39
N PHE A 175 9.47 -2.77 13.16
CA PHE A 175 10.10 -3.24 14.39
C PHE A 175 10.09 -2.11 15.43
N HIS A 176 10.25 -2.43 16.70
CA HIS A 176 10.69 -1.40 17.64
C HIS A 176 12.08 -0.92 17.21
N THR A 177 12.28 0.39 17.07
CA THR A 177 13.57 1.00 16.79
C THR A 177 14.70 0.44 17.67
N PRO A 178 14.57 0.35 19.01
CA PRO A 178 15.63 -0.22 19.84
C PRO A 178 15.90 -1.70 19.58
N CYS A 179 14.91 -2.47 19.14
CA CYS A 179 15.13 -3.86 18.74
C CYS A 179 15.91 -3.93 17.42
N PHE A 180 15.50 -3.14 16.43
CA PHE A 180 16.16 -3.10 15.12
C PHE A 180 17.61 -2.63 15.23
N GLU A 181 17.89 -1.57 15.99
CA GLU A 181 19.24 -1.05 16.20
C GLU A 181 20.18 -2.08 16.83
N ARG A 182 19.73 -2.77 17.90
CA ARG A 182 20.53 -3.82 18.55
C ARG A 182 20.81 -4.99 17.61
N TRP A 183 19.79 -5.43 16.87
CA TRP A 183 19.95 -6.48 15.88
C TRP A 183 20.92 -6.06 14.76
N TRP A 184 20.78 -4.84 14.25
CA TRP A 184 21.64 -4.33 13.19
C TRP A 184 23.11 -4.21 13.62
N ALA A 185 23.37 -3.77 14.85
CA ALA A 185 24.72 -3.74 15.41
C ALA A 185 25.33 -5.14 15.53
N PHE A 186 24.53 -6.13 15.94
CA PHE A 186 24.94 -7.53 15.99
C PHE A 186 25.27 -8.10 14.59
N GLU A 187 24.43 -7.82 13.59
CA GLU A 187 24.67 -8.24 12.20
C GLU A 187 25.96 -7.64 11.62
N GLN A 188 26.20 -6.35 11.84
CA GLN A 188 27.44 -5.69 11.41
C GLN A 188 28.68 -6.34 12.03
N ALA A 189 28.64 -6.61 13.35
CA ALA A 189 29.75 -7.26 14.05
C ALA A 189 30.00 -8.69 13.53
N SER A 190 28.92 -9.45 13.29
CA SER A 190 28.98 -10.81 12.76
C SER A 190 29.54 -10.85 11.34
N CYS A 191 29.09 -9.95 10.47
CA CYS A 191 29.60 -9.81 9.11
C CYS A 191 31.08 -9.43 9.09
N ALA A 192 31.50 -8.47 9.94
CA ALA A 192 32.90 -8.08 10.07
C ALA A 192 33.78 -9.22 10.61
N ALA A 193 33.26 -10.08 11.50
CA ALA A 193 33.96 -11.29 11.94
C ALA A 193 34.12 -12.31 10.81
N GLN A 194 33.06 -12.57 10.04
CA GLN A 194 33.08 -13.49 8.89
C GLN A 194 34.05 -13.01 7.80
N GLN A 195 34.08 -11.70 7.50
CA GLN A 195 35.01 -11.12 6.53
C GLN A 195 36.47 -11.29 6.98
N ARG A 196 36.76 -11.09 8.28
CA ARG A 196 38.11 -11.31 8.84
C ARG A 196 38.54 -12.77 8.74
N GLU A 197 37.64 -13.71 9.05
CA GLU A 197 37.90 -15.14 8.93
C GLU A 197 38.16 -15.55 7.47
N LEU A 198 37.34 -15.06 6.53
CA LEU A 198 37.55 -15.31 5.11
C LEU A 198 38.90 -14.74 4.64
N ALA A 199 39.24 -13.51 5.03
CA ALA A 199 40.51 -12.88 4.69
C ALA A 199 41.71 -13.66 5.24
N ALA A 200 41.59 -14.22 6.46
CA ALA A 200 42.62 -15.07 7.04
C ALA A 200 42.80 -16.38 6.22
N ARG A 201 41.71 -16.95 5.69
CA ARG A 201 41.74 -18.22 4.94
C ARG A 201 42.15 -18.08 3.47
N THR A 202 41.76 -17.00 2.78
CA THR A 202 41.96 -16.84 1.33
C THR A 202 42.93 -15.73 0.94
N GLY A 203 43.45 -14.98 1.92
CA GLY A 203 44.17 -13.73 1.69
C GLY A 203 43.23 -12.54 1.46
N ALA A 204 43.69 -11.34 1.81
CA ALA A 204 42.87 -10.12 1.87
C ALA A 204 42.21 -9.74 0.53
N THR A 205 42.89 -9.97 -0.60
CA THR A 205 42.40 -9.63 -1.95
C THR A 205 41.28 -10.56 -2.43
N ALA A 206 41.39 -11.87 -2.18
CA ALA A 206 40.35 -12.83 -2.55
C ALA A 206 39.10 -12.68 -1.66
N ALA A 207 39.28 -12.39 -0.37
CA ALA A 207 38.17 -12.14 0.55
C ALA A 207 37.44 -10.83 0.25
N ALA A 208 38.14 -9.77 -0.12
CA ALA A 208 37.53 -8.51 -0.53
C ALA A 208 36.68 -8.66 -1.80
N ALA A 209 37.14 -9.44 -2.78
CA ALA A 209 36.38 -9.73 -4.01
C ALA A 209 35.09 -10.53 -3.73
N LEU A 210 35.14 -11.53 -2.84
CA LEU A 210 33.97 -12.31 -2.42
C LEU A 210 32.99 -11.49 -1.57
N ALA A 211 33.49 -10.65 -0.68
CA ALA A 211 32.66 -9.77 0.15
C ALA A 211 31.95 -8.67 -0.66
N GLN A 212 32.58 -8.14 -1.72
CA GLN A 212 31.93 -7.21 -2.65
C GLN A 212 30.80 -7.87 -3.46
N ALA A 213 30.97 -9.14 -3.85
CA ALA A 213 29.93 -9.89 -4.55
C ALA A 213 28.72 -10.25 -3.68
N ALA A 214 28.88 -10.26 -2.35
CA ALA A 214 27.85 -10.67 -1.38
C ALA A 214 27.13 -9.50 -0.69
N ARG A 215 27.44 -8.24 -1.02
CA ARG A 215 26.76 -7.08 -0.42
C ARG A 215 25.31 -7.00 -0.93
N PRO A 216 24.29 -7.12 -0.05
CA PRO A 216 22.94 -6.73 -0.45
C PRO A 216 22.93 -5.24 -0.76
N ASN A 217 22.18 -4.85 -1.79
CA ASN A 217 21.97 -3.43 -2.11
C ASN A 217 21.46 -2.70 -0.86
N PRO A 218 21.96 -1.49 -0.57
CA PRO A 218 21.41 -0.70 0.51
C PRO A 218 19.91 -0.48 0.25
N PRO A 219 19.06 -0.57 1.29
CA PRO A 219 17.65 -0.21 1.14
C PRO A 219 17.57 1.25 0.67
N SER A 220 16.85 1.47 -0.42
CA SER A 220 16.55 2.80 -0.98
C SER A 220 15.64 3.61 -0.07
#